data_AF-A0A0U2W716-F1
#
_entry.id   AF-A0A0U2W716-F1
#
_cell.length_a   1.000
_cell.length_b   1.000
_cell.length_c   1.000
_cell.angle_alpha   90.00
_cell.angle_beta   90.00
_cell.angle_gamma   90.00
#
_symmetry.space_group_name_H-M   'P 1'
#
loop_
_entity.id
_entity.type
_entity.pdbx_description
1 polymer ?
#
loop_
_entity_poly.entity_id
_entity_poly.type
_entity_poly.pdbx_seq_one_letter_code
_entity_poly.pdbx_strand_id
1 'polypeptide(L)'
;MFINRRFIEREYVFNIEKKNNPYISDEQINNMLDSMDLDWCDLTFKFFERKNGWDTVIIDNNTNNRVVIDELNGFAFDFYIRQIKELSITRARKEIREKLFAGVGA
;
A
#
# COMPACT_ATOMS: atom_id res chain seq x y z
N MET A 1 7.97 15.38 -4.88
CA MET A 1 8.20 14.45 -3.75
C MET A 1 7.72 13.08 -4.20
N PHE A 2 8.39 12.00 -3.80
CA PHE A 2 7.91 10.63 -4.02
C PHE A 2 7.92 9.85 -2.71
N ILE A 3 7.02 8.89 -2.60
CA ILE A 3 6.84 8.04 -1.42
C ILE A 3 6.95 6.60 -1.87
N ASN A 4 7.81 5.82 -1.22
CA ASN A 4 7.93 4.39 -1.48
C ASN A 4 7.19 3.62 -0.39
N ARG A 5 6.42 2.61 -0.79
CA ARG A 5 5.78 1.64 0.10
C ARG A 5 6.08 0.25 -0.43
N ARG A 6 6.72 -0.57 0.39
CA ARG A 6 6.91 -2.00 0.09
C ARG A 6 5.68 -2.77 0.55
N PHE A 7 5.30 -3.75 -0.26
CA PHE A 7 4.22 -4.68 -0.04
C PHE A 7 4.80 -6.09 -0.10
N ILE A 8 4.72 -6.80 1.03
CA ILE A 8 5.05 -8.22 1.09
C ILE A 8 3.74 -8.93 1.35
N GLU A 9 3.25 -9.70 0.38
CA GLU A 9 1.92 -10.28 0.42
C GLU A 9 1.71 -11.17 1.64
N ARG A 10 2.70 -12.02 1.95
CA ARG A 10 2.65 -12.89 3.13
C ARG A 10 2.42 -12.11 4.42
N GLU A 11 3.13 -10.99 4.60
CA GLU A 11 2.97 -10.11 5.76
C GLU A 11 1.60 -9.41 5.75
N TYR A 12 1.12 -9.02 4.57
CA TYR A 12 -0.17 -8.38 4.43
C TYR A 12 -1.32 -9.32 4.84
N VAL A 13 -1.31 -10.55 4.31
CA VAL A 13 -2.30 -11.58 4.65
C VAL A 13 -2.18 -11.94 6.13
N PHE A 14 -0.97 -12.13 6.67
CA PHE A 14 -0.76 -12.34 8.10
C PHE A 14 -1.44 -11.27 8.95
N ASN A 15 -1.24 -10.00 8.62
CA ASN A 15 -1.82 -8.88 9.36
C ASN A 15 -3.35 -8.80 9.24
N ILE A 16 -3.91 -9.16 8.08
CA ILE A 16 -5.36 -9.26 7.89
C ILE A 16 -5.92 -10.36 8.80
N GLU A 17 -5.33 -11.55 8.78
CA GLU A 17 -5.77 -12.68 9.58
C GLU A 17 -5.68 -12.37 11.07
N LYS A 18 -4.56 -11.77 11.50
CA LYS A 18 -4.39 -11.37 12.90
C LYS A 18 -5.42 -10.36 13.36
N LYS A 19 -5.79 -9.41 12.48
CA LYS A 19 -6.79 -8.39 12.78
C LYS A 19 -8.21 -8.96 12.85
N ASN A 20 -8.54 -9.90 11.95
CA ASN A 20 -9.88 -10.47 11.86
C ASN A 20 -10.12 -11.58 12.89
N ASN A 21 -9.05 -12.28 13.29
CA ASN A 21 -9.12 -13.42 14.21
C ASN A 21 -8.26 -13.14 15.45
N PRO A 22 -8.74 -12.39 16.46
CA PRO A 22 -7.91 -12.00 17.61
C PRO A 22 -7.47 -13.19 18.49
N TYR A 23 -8.13 -14.35 18.37
CA TYR A 23 -7.84 -15.54 19.18
C TYR A 23 -6.87 -16.52 18.53
N ILE A 24 -6.51 -16.32 17.25
CA ILE A 24 -5.52 -17.16 16.58
C ILE A 24 -4.10 -16.71 16.98
N SER A 25 -3.24 -17.67 17.29
CA SER A 25 -1.84 -17.38 17.59
C SER A 25 -1.07 -17.05 16.31
N ASP A 26 0.06 -16.34 16.46
CA ASP A 26 0.92 -16.02 15.33
C ASP A 26 1.49 -17.29 14.68
N GLU A 27 1.78 -18.32 15.49
CA GLU A 27 2.22 -19.63 15.02
C GLU A 27 1.15 -20.31 14.15
N GLN A 28 -0.11 -20.27 14.57
CA GLN A 28 -1.21 -20.85 13.81
C GLN A 28 -1.42 -20.15 12.46
N ILE A 29 -1.30 -18.81 12.41
CA ILE A 29 -1.36 -18.08 11.13
C ILE A 29 -0.17 -18.46 10.25
N ASN A 30 1.05 -18.48 10.79
CA ASN A 30 2.23 -18.85 10.01
C ASN A 30 2.11 -20.26 9.44
N ASN A 31 1.69 -21.25 10.25
CA ASN A 31 1.47 -22.62 9.80
C ASN A 31 0.41 -22.69 8.67
N MET A 32 -0.66 -21.91 8.78
CA MET A 32 -1.67 -21.80 7.72
C MET A 32 -1.08 -21.23 6.43
N LEU A 33 -0.34 -20.12 6.51
CA LEU A 33 0.26 -19.48 5.35
C LEU A 33 1.33 -20.37 4.69
N ASP A 34 2.15 -21.05 5.49
CA ASP A 34 3.19 -21.96 4.99
C ASP A 34 2.56 -23.17 4.28
N SER A 35 1.36 -23.59 4.68
CA SER A 35 0.63 -24.69 4.02
C SER A 35 0.07 -24.35 2.64
N MET A 36 -0.03 -23.06 2.28
CA MET A 36 -0.67 -22.63 1.03
C MET A 36 0.21 -22.87 -0.22
N ASP A 37 1.51 -23.12 -0.06
CA ASP A 37 2.48 -23.35 -1.15
C ASP A 37 2.35 -22.33 -2.30
N LEU A 38 2.27 -21.04 -1.92
CA LEU A 38 2.12 -19.93 -2.85
C LEU A 38 3.44 -19.18 -3.04
N ASP A 39 3.66 -18.70 -4.25
CA ASP A 39 4.71 -17.70 -4.52
C ASP A 39 4.20 -16.32 -4.11
N TRP A 40 4.56 -15.91 -2.89
CA TRP A 40 4.12 -14.65 -2.29
C TRP A 40 4.78 -13.46 -3.00
N CYS A 41 3.98 -12.50 -3.47
CA CYS A 41 4.55 -11.35 -4.16
C CYS A 41 5.20 -10.33 -3.21
N ASP A 42 6.28 -9.70 -3.71
CA ASP A 42 7.02 -8.64 -3.02
C ASP A 42 7.18 -7.44 -3.96
N LEU A 43 6.34 -6.43 -3.77
CA LEU A 43 6.22 -5.30 -4.68
C LEU A 43 6.63 -3.99 -3.99
N THR A 44 7.33 -3.12 -4.70
CA THR A 44 7.57 -1.74 -4.28
C THR A 44 6.71 -0.79 -5.09
N PHE A 45 5.80 -0.09 -4.40
CA PHE A 45 4.98 0.98 -4.95
C PHE A 45 5.67 2.31 -4.73
N LYS A 46 5.97 3.02 -5.82
CA LYS A 46 6.53 4.37 -5.82
C LYS A 46 5.46 5.35 -6.25
N PHE A 47 4.97 6.16 -5.31
CA PHE A 47 3.93 7.15 -5.53
C PHE A 47 4.55 8.52 -5.78
N PHE A 48 4.18 9.15 -6.89
CA PHE A 48 4.65 10.47 -7.28
C PHE A 48 3.49 11.45 -7.23
N GLU A 49 3.61 12.46 -6.38
CA GLU A 49 2.60 13.51 -6.30
C GLU A 49 2.59 14.35 -7.58
N ARG A 50 1.42 14.53 -8.18
CA ARG A 50 1.17 15.37 -9.38
C ARG A 50 0.15 16.46 -9.05
N LYS A 51 0.06 17.48 -9.91
CA LYS A 51 -0.91 18.58 -9.75
C LYS A 51 -2.36 18.10 -9.53
N ASN A 52 -2.76 16.99 -10.15
CA ASN A 52 -4.14 16.49 -10.10
C ASN A 52 -4.31 15.12 -9.44
N GLY A 53 -3.25 14.52 -8.89
CA GLY A 53 -3.37 13.24 -8.20
C GLY A 53 -2.02 12.62 -7.87
N TRP A 54 -1.94 11.29 -8.03
CA TRP A 54 -0.75 10.50 -7.78
C TRP A 54 -0.48 9.59 -8.97
N ASP A 55 0.73 9.65 -9.52
CA ASP A 55 1.22 8.62 -10.44
C ASP A 55 1.85 7.49 -9.62
N THR A 56 1.80 6.27 -10.13
CA THR A 56 2.38 5.11 -9.44
C THR A 56 3.27 4.31 -10.38
N VAL A 57 4.46 3.96 -9.91
CA VAL A 57 5.32 2.95 -10.52
C VAL A 57 5.42 1.77 -9.57
N ILE A 58 5.20 0.57 -10.08
CA ILE A 58 5.21 -0.67 -9.31
C ILE A 58 6.36 -1.52 -9.83
N ILE A 59 7.21 -1.98 -8.92
CA ILE A 59 8.36 -2.82 -9.21
C ILE A 59 8.20 -4.12 -8.45
N ASP A 60 8.31 -5.25 -9.15
CA ASP A 60 8.49 -6.55 -8.51
C ASP A 60 9.93 -6.66 -8.01
N ASN A 61 10.11 -6.88 -6.70
CA ASN A 61 11.43 -6.91 -6.08
C ASN A 61 12.17 -8.23 -6.36
N ASN A 62 11.47 -9.29 -6.77
CA ASN A 62 12.09 -10.57 -7.12
C ASN A 62 12.71 -10.51 -8.51
N THR A 63 11.99 -9.95 -9.49
CA THR A 63 12.44 -9.89 -10.89
C THR A 63 13.04 -8.53 -11.28
N ASN A 64 12.88 -7.51 -10.43
CA ASN A 64 13.21 -6.11 -10.70
C ASN A 64 12.49 -5.54 -11.94
N ASN A 65 11.42 -6.19 -12.39
CA ASN A 65 10.63 -5.75 -13.52
C ASN A 65 9.52 -4.80 -13.08
N ARG A 66 9.07 -3.96 -14.02
CA ARG A 66 7.90 -3.12 -13.81
C ARG A 66 6.64 -3.95 -13.98
N VAL A 67 5.71 -3.78 -13.06
CA VAL A 67 4.38 -4.40 -13.07
C VAL A 67 3.33 -3.32 -13.36
N VAL A 68 2.32 -3.62 -14.17
CA VAL A 68 1.18 -2.71 -14.38
C VAL A 68 0.07 -2.98 -13.36
N ILE A 69 -0.76 -1.97 -13.08
CA ILE A 69 -1.81 -2.07 -12.05
C ILE A 69 -2.79 -3.22 -12.36
N ASP A 70 -3.11 -3.45 -13.63
CA ASP A 70 -4.06 -4.48 -14.06
C ASP A 70 -3.52 -5.92 -13.88
N GLU A 71 -2.21 -6.07 -13.66
CA GLU A 71 -1.56 -7.36 -13.38
C GLU A 71 -1.45 -7.65 -11.87
N LEU A 72 -1.88 -6.71 -11.02
CA LEU A 72 -1.86 -6.94 -9.57
C LEU A 72 -2.88 -8.00 -9.18
N ASN A 73 -2.45 -8.90 -8.29
CA ASN A 73 -3.38 -9.79 -7.61
C ASN A 73 -4.30 -9.01 -6.64
N GLY A 74 -5.31 -9.69 -6.11
CA GLY A 74 -6.33 -9.06 -5.27
C GLY A 74 -5.78 -8.36 -4.02
N PHE A 75 -4.78 -8.95 -3.35
CA PHE A 75 -4.19 -8.36 -2.14
C PHE A 75 -3.30 -7.16 -2.46
N ALA A 76 -2.47 -7.25 -3.50
CA ALA A 76 -1.63 -6.14 -3.95
C ALA A 76 -2.50 -4.96 -4.45
N PHE A 77 -3.59 -5.25 -5.15
CA PHE A 77 -4.54 -4.23 -5.59
C PHE A 77 -5.27 -3.55 -4.42
N ASP A 78 -5.76 -4.32 -3.44
CA ASP A 78 -6.37 -3.76 -2.22
C ASP A 78 -5.37 -2.88 -1.45
N PHE A 79 -4.12 -3.33 -1.30
CA PHE A 79 -3.05 -2.53 -0.71
C PHE A 79 -2.85 -1.21 -1.48
N TYR A 80 -2.73 -1.26 -2.80
CA TYR A 80 -2.58 -0.09 -3.66
C TYR A 80 -3.69 0.94 -3.44
N ILE A 81 -4.96 0.51 -3.48
CA ILE A 81 -6.11 1.39 -3.31
C ILE A 81 -6.12 2.03 -1.92
N ARG A 82 -5.77 1.28 -0.87
CA ARG A 82 -5.67 1.82 0.50
C ARG A 82 -4.58 2.89 0.61
N GLN A 83 -3.42 2.68 -0.01
CA GLN A 83 -2.35 3.67 -0.05
C GLN A 83 -2.77 4.93 -0.80
N ILE A 84 -3.38 4.79 -1.99
CA ILE A 84 -3.89 5.94 -2.76
C ILE A 84 -4.91 6.75 -1.95
N LYS A 85 -5.83 6.09 -1.25
CA LYS A 85 -6.81 6.74 -0.39
C LYS A 85 -6.14 7.55 0.73
N GLU A 86 -5.21 6.94 1.46
CA GLU A 86 -4.47 7.58 2.55
C GLU A 86 -3.70 8.82 2.06
N LEU A 87 -2.94 8.66 0.97
CA LEU A 87 -2.13 9.72 0.37
C LEU A 87 -3.01 10.87 -0.15
N SER A 88 -4.14 10.55 -0.77
CA SER A 88 -5.08 11.56 -1.28
C SER A 88 -5.72 12.37 -0.16
N ILE A 89 -6.12 11.73 0.95
CA ILE A 89 -6.64 12.44 2.14
C ILE A 89 -5.56 13.33 2.75
N THR A 90 -4.33 12.83 2.85
CA THR A 90 -3.20 13.59 3.40
C THR A 90 -2.91 14.83 2.58
N ARG A 91 -2.90 14.69 1.26
CA ARG A 91 -2.74 15.81 0.33
C ARG A 91 -3.86 16.83 0.47
N ALA A 92 -5.12 16.40 0.48
CA ALA A 92 -6.27 17.31 0.62
C ALA A 92 -6.22 18.09 1.94
N ARG A 93 -5.84 17.44 3.05
CA ARG A 93 -5.64 18.11 4.35
C ARG A 93 -4.55 19.17 4.29
N LYS A 94 -3.43 18.88 3.59
CA LYS A 94 -2.34 19.84 3.40
C LYS A 94 -2.80 21.06 2.61
N GLU A 95 -3.52 20.86 1.50
CA GLU A 95 -4.05 21.96 0.68
C GLU A 95 -5.03 22.85 1.45
N ILE A 96 -5.94 22.26 2.23
CA ILE A 96 -6.86 23.02 3.09
C ILE A 96 -6.08 23.84 4.12
N ARG A 97 -5.09 23.21 4.76
CA ARG A 97 -4.25 23.85 5.77
C ARG A 97 -3.52 25.07 5.16
N GLU A 98 -2.88 24.90 4.02
CA GLU A 98 -2.17 25.97 3.33
C GLU A 98 -3.10 27.13 2.96
N LYS A 99 -4.31 26.86 2.45
CA LYS A 99 -5.30 27.89 2.12
C LYS A 99 -5.79 28.65 3.35
N LEU A 100 -6.06 27.95 4.46
CA LEU A 100 -6.49 28.58 5.70
C LEU A 100 -5.42 29.52 6.25
N PHE A 101 -4.15 29.09 6.29
CA PHE A 101 -3.06 29.93 6.83
C PHE A 101 -2.58 31.02 5.86
N ALA A 102 -2.74 30.85 4.56
CA ALA A 102 -2.46 31.92 3.59
C ALA A 102 -3.45 33.10 3.69
N GLY A 103 -4.66 32.87 4.21
CA GLY A 103 -5.69 33.90 4.39
C GLY A 103 -5.61 34.69 5.70
N VAL A 104 -4.78 34.30 6.67
CA VAL A 104 -4.64 34.99 7.98
C VAL A 104 -3.48 36.01 7.98
N GLY A 105 -2.76 36.14 6.87
CA GLY A 105 -1.61 37.04 6.73
C GLY A 105 -1.80 38.20 5.72
N ALA A 106 -3.04 38.48 5.30
CA ALA A 106 -3.38 39.56 4.37
C ALA A 106 -4.25 40.62 5.05
#